data_AF-A0A9D0YZ86-F1
#
_entry.id   AF-A0A9D0YZ86-F1
#
_cell.length_a   1.000
_cell.length_b   1.000
_cell.length_c   1.000
_cell.angle_alpha   90.00
_cell.angle_beta   90.00
_cell.angle_gamma   90.00
#
_symmetry.space_group_name_H-M   'P 1'
#
loop_
_entity.id
_entity.type
_entity.pdbx_description
1 polymer ?
#
loop_
_entity_poly.entity_id
_entity_poly.type
_entity_poly.pdbx_seq_one_letter_code
_entity_poly.pdbx_strand_id
1 'polypeptide(L)'
;MKRGNKVYWVIFGLCLIIMILAMLNETNIFYIVKNFIFSPEYRENFTLAESDVKTNISLFVVIKQVMTNYRWQFDYLLIFGTNFFQILLPCIVSISGILFYKKFHSIYQYTIYRNANYKKYLLQEIMKESLKMASAFFMSFIIYYIMLLIISKGAMSPYMERSLFLDILGNQFYYNYKYLYYILDGLTRFFLIPFIYSFFSCSLAIVLPTQKQVLFASNIYYYGLSMMGFALQYLFGDYAIYINPSVIMASGSYNHVNTILLFVIHLIPIVISLFIIKRKSRYVEI
;
A
#
# COMPACT_ATOMS: atom_id res chain seq x y z
N MET A 1 24.96 1.13 12.60
CA MET A 1 23.55 0.79 12.25
C MET A 1 23.53 -0.51 11.42
N LYS A 2 23.02 -1.63 11.98
CA LYS A 2 23.02 -2.96 11.32
C LYS A 2 22.33 -2.89 9.96
N ARG A 3 22.98 -3.41 8.91
CA ARG A 3 22.60 -3.33 7.47
C ARG A 3 21.11 -3.63 7.19
N GLY A 4 20.47 -4.50 7.98
CA GLY A 4 19.05 -4.89 7.83
C GLY A 4 18.04 -3.78 8.11
N ASN A 5 18.32 -2.81 8.98
CA ASN A 5 17.37 -1.72 9.26
C ASN A 5 17.36 -0.65 8.14
N LYS A 6 18.44 -0.55 7.35
CA LYS A 6 18.54 0.42 6.25
C LYS A 6 17.51 0.16 5.15
N VAL A 7 17.18 -1.11 4.88
CA VAL A 7 16.23 -1.47 3.83
C VAL A 7 14.83 -0.92 4.12
N TYR A 8 14.40 -0.96 5.38
CA TYR A 8 13.09 -0.44 5.78
C TYR A 8 13.00 1.08 5.66
N TRP A 9 14.10 1.81 5.87
CA TRP A 9 14.16 3.25 5.58
C TRP A 9 14.07 3.56 4.08
N VAL A 10 14.69 2.72 3.24
CA VAL A 10 14.57 2.84 1.78
C VAL A 10 13.13 2.54 1.34
N ILE A 11 12.49 1.50 1.89
CA ILE A 11 11.08 1.18 1.61
C ILE A 11 10.17 2.33 2.03
N PHE A 12 10.39 2.90 3.22
CA PHE A 12 9.68 4.08 3.69
C PHE A 12 9.80 5.26 2.68
N GLY A 13 11.03 5.59 2.26
CA GLY A 13 11.28 6.65 1.29
C GLY A 13 10.64 6.37 -0.06
N LEU A 14 10.77 5.13 -0.55
CA LEU A 14 10.16 4.69 -1.81
C LEU A 14 8.64 4.82 -1.77
N CYS A 15 7.99 4.36 -0.69
CA CYS A 15 6.54 4.44 -0.57
C CYS A 15 6.07 5.90 -0.55
N LEU A 16 6.76 6.76 0.18
CA LEU A 16 6.45 8.19 0.22
C LEU A 16 6.61 8.86 -1.16
N ILE A 17 7.69 8.55 -1.88
CA ILE A 17 7.91 9.05 -3.24
C ILE A 17 6.79 8.58 -4.18
N ILE A 18 6.40 7.30 -4.12
CA ILE A 18 5.29 6.79 -4.93
C ILE A 18 4.00 7.56 -4.64
N MET A 19 3.67 7.81 -3.37
CA MET A 19 2.47 8.57 -3.00
C MET A 19 2.51 10.00 -3.53
N ILE A 20 3.65 10.68 -3.42
CA ILE A 20 3.83 12.05 -3.92
C ILE A 20 3.75 12.08 -5.45
N LEU A 21 4.37 11.14 -6.15
CA LEU A 21 4.32 11.08 -7.61
C LEU A 21 2.89 10.79 -8.11
N ALA A 22 2.17 9.90 -7.43
CA ALA A 22 0.77 9.61 -7.74
C ALA A 22 -0.11 10.85 -7.53
N MET A 23 0.08 11.56 -6.42
CA MET A 23 -0.60 12.84 -6.14
C MET A 23 -0.32 13.88 -7.24
N LEU A 24 0.94 14.06 -7.65
CA LEU A 24 1.31 14.99 -8.70
C LEU A 24 0.73 14.58 -10.06
N ASN A 25 0.58 13.28 -10.31
CA ASN A 25 -0.07 12.79 -11.52
C ASN A 25 -1.53 13.26 -11.61
N GLU A 26 -2.25 13.33 -10.49
CA GLU A 26 -3.63 13.85 -10.43
C GLU A 26 -3.74 15.34 -10.76
N THR A 27 -2.66 16.10 -10.67
CA THR A 27 -2.65 17.52 -11.07
C THR A 27 -2.40 17.72 -12.56
N ASN A 28 -2.29 16.63 -13.35
CA ASN A 28 -1.90 16.62 -14.76
C ASN A 28 -0.53 17.26 -15.04
N ILE A 29 0.30 17.49 -14.02
CA ILE A 29 1.57 18.21 -14.18
C ILE A 29 2.52 17.50 -15.15
N PHE A 30 2.58 16.16 -15.12
CA PHE A 30 3.44 15.40 -16.01
C PHE A 30 3.01 15.52 -17.47
N TYR A 31 1.69 15.50 -17.75
CA TYR A 31 1.15 15.68 -19.09
C TYR A 31 1.47 17.09 -19.61
N ILE A 32 1.22 18.12 -18.78
CA ILE A 32 1.45 19.52 -19.13
C ILE A 32 2.95 19.79 -19.36
N VAL A 33 3.82 19.35 -18.44
CA VAL A 33 5.28 19.51 -18.56
C VAL A 33 5.81 18.79 -19.80
N LYS A 34 5.36 17.56 -20.06
CA LYS A 34 5.76 16.80 -21.26
C LYS A 34 5.36 17.55 -22.53
N ASN A 35 4.10 17.97 -22.65
CA ASN A 35 3.64 18.66 -23.85
C ASN A 35 4.29 20.03 -24.01
N PHE A 36 4.55 20.75 -22.92
CA PHE A 36 5.25 22.02 -22.98
C PHE A 36 6.71 21.87 -23.45
N ILE A 37 7.40 20.80 -23.07
CA ILE A 37 8.78 20.56 -23.51
C ILE A 37 8.83 20.12 -24.98
N PHE A 38 7.94 19.21 -25.38
CA PHE A 38 8.06 18.48 -26.65
C PHE A 38 7.11 18.93 -27.77
N SER A 39 6.06 19.72 -27.49
CA SER A 39 5.11 20.21 -28.49
C SER A 39 5.18 21.74 -28.62
N PRO A 40 5.79 22.26 -29.72
CA PRO A 40 5.81 23.69 -30.01
C PRO A 40 4.39 24.30 -30.09
N GLU A 41 3.48 23.60 -30.76
CA GLU A 41 2.07 24.01 -30.90
C GLU A 41 1.36 24.12 -29.54
N TYR A 42 1.63 23.19 -28.62
CA TYR A 42 1.09 23.26 -27.27
C TYR A 42 1.59 24.50 -26.52
N ARG A 43 2.88 24.87 -26.67
CA ARG A 43 3.44 26.08 -26.04
C ARG A 43 2.78 27.35 -26.57
N GLU A 44 2.65 27.47 -27.90
CA GLU A 44 2.02 28.63 -28.53
C GLU A 44 0.56 28.77 -28.10
N ASN A 45 -0.22 27.70 -28.15
CA ASN A 45 -1.62 27.73 -27.72
C ASN A 45 -1.77 28.01 -26.21
N PHE A 46 -0.85 27.52 -25.37
CA PHE A 46 -0.84 27.82 -23.94
C PHE A 46 -0.64 29.33 -23.68
N THR A 47 0.20 30.00 -24.47
CA THR A 47 0.40 31.46 -24.37
C THR A 47 -0.80 32.28 -24.84
N LEU A 48 -1.60 31.76 -25.77
CA LEU A 48 -2.77 32.42 -26.36
C LEU A 48 -4.04 32.25 -25.53
N ALA A 49 -4.14 31.20 -24.70
CA ALA A 49 -5.30 30.91 -23.85
C ALA A 49 -5.37 31.78 -22.58
N GLU A 50 -4.29 32.49 -22.23
CA GLU A 50 -4.29 33.45 -21.13
C GLU A 50 -4.82 34.81 -21.59
N SER A 51 -5.69 35.42 -20.78
CA SER A 51 -6.26 36.76 -21.03
C SER A 51 -5.21 37.86 -21.21
N ASP A 52 -4.00 37.62 -20.71
CA ASP A 52 -2.80 38.40 -21.00
C ASP A 52 -1.85 37.52 -21.84
N VAL A 53 -1.74 37.79 -23.13
CA VAL A 53 -0.81 37.07 -24.01
C VAL A 53 0.62 37.29 -23.53
N LYS A 54 1.17 36.35 -22.75
CA LYS A 54 2.54 36.41 -22.26
C LYS A 54 3.48 35.83 -23.30
N THR A 55 4.31 36.69 -23.90
CA THR A 55 5.42 36.25 -24.73
C THR A 55 6.52 35.64 -23.83
N ASN A 56 7.06 34.48 -24.19
CA ASN A 56 8.11 33.74 -23.46
C ASN A 56 7.73 33.25 -22.04
N ILE A 57 6.63 32.50 -21.89
CA ILE A 57 6.35 31.78 -20.64
C ILE A 57 7.43 30.71 -20.40
N SER A 58 8.03 30.69 -19.20
CA SER A 58 8.98 29.64 -18.81
C SER A 58 8.27 28.42 -18.21
N LEU A 59 8.91 27.24 -18.31
CA LEU A 59 8.37 26.01 -17.72
C LEU A 59 8.05 26.15 -16.23
N PHE A 60 8.85 26.91 -15.49
CA PHE A 60 8.63 27.15 -14.06
C PHE A 60 7.34 27.93 -13.81
N VAL A 61 7.02 28.91 -14.66
CA VAL A 61 5.75 29.67 -14.56
C VAL A 61 4.57 28.75 -14.83
N VAL A 62 4.64 27.87 -15.83
CA VAL A 62 3.61 26.87 -16.13
C VAL A 62 3.39 25.95 -14.93
N ILE A 63 4.47 25.38 -14.38
CA ILE A 63 4.38 24.51 -13.20
C ILE A 63 3.73 25.26 -12.02
N LYS A 64 4.19 26.48 -11.73
CA LYS A 64 3.63 27.30 -10.65
C LYS A 64 2.14 27.54 -10.85
N GLN A 65 1.72 27.87 -12.07
CA GLN A 65 0.32 28.12 -12.40
C GLN A 65 -0.55 26.88 -12.23
N VAL A 66 -0.11 25.72 -12.75
CA VAL A 66 -0.82 24.45 -12.55
C VAL A 66 -1.00 24.17 -11.07
N MET A 67 0.07 24.29 -10.28
CA MET A 67 0.03 24.02 -8.84
C MET A 67 -0.82 25.03 -8.07
N THR A 68 -0.90 26.29 -8.53
CA THR A 68 -1.70 27.35 -7.86
C THR A 68 -3.17 27.25 -8.20
N ASN A 69 -3.49 26.89 -9.46
CA ASN A 69 -4.88 26.79 -9.93
C ASN A 69 -5.52 25.45 -9.59
N TYR A 70 -4.73 24.43 -9.27
CA TYR A 70 -5.26 23.12 -8.87
C TYR A 70 -6.03 23.22 -7.56
N ARG A 71 -7.22 22.60 -7.53
CA ARG A 71 -8.04 22.52 -6.33
C ARG A 71 -7.56 21.38 -5.44
N TRP A 72 -6.64 21.69 -4.54
CA TRP A 72 -6.09 20.74 -3.57
C TRP A 72 -7.15 20.23 -2.60
N GLN A 73 -7.72 19.06 -2.87
CA GLN A 73 -8.69 18.38 -2.00
C GLN A 73 -8.02 17.22 -1.27
N PHE A 74 -8.09 17.26 0.06
CA PHE A 74 -7.43 16.33 0.96
C PHE A 74 -7.80 14.87 0.68
N ASP A 75 -9.09 14.56 0.74
CA ASP A 75 -9.66 13.22 0.59
C ASP A 75 -9.43 12.64 -0.80
N TYR A 76 -9.65 13.43 -1.84
CA TYR A 76 -9.38 13.06 -3.22
C TYR A 76 -7.91 12.66 -3.40
N LEU A 77 -6.98 13.54 -3.03
CA LEU A 77 -5.55 13.27 -3.21
C LEU A 77 -5.04 12.14 -2.32
N LEU A 78 -5.62 11.95 -1.13
CA LEU A 78 -5.28 10.82 -0.27
C LEU A 78 -5.66 9.49 -0.94
N ILE A 79 -6.87 9.42 -1.51
CA ILE A 79 -7.40 8.21 -2.15
C ILE A 79 -6.66 7.87 -3.46
N PHE A 80 -6.46 8.86 -4.32
CA PHE A 80 -5.82 8.63 -5.62
C PHE A 80 -4.29 8.57 -5.51
N GLY A 81 -3.68 9.37 -4.62
CA GLY A 81 -2.24 9.28 -4.38
C GLY A 81 -1.80 7.96 -3.76
N THR A 82 -2.73 7.14 -3.26
CA THR A 82 -2.42 5.82 -2.70
C THR A 82 -2.87 4.64 -3.56
N ASN A 83 -3.47 4.89 -4.73
CA ASN A 83 -4.08 3.87 -5.58
C ASN A 83 -3.10 2.76 -6.04
N PHE A 84 -1.85 3.12 -6.38
CA PHE A 84 -0.86 2.19 -6.89
C PHE A 84 -0.50 1.10 -5.88
N PHE A 85 -0.70 1.34 -4.58
CA PHE A 85 -0.44 0.32 -3.56
C PHE A 85 -1.39 -0.87 -3.64
N GLN A 86 -2.54 -0.77 -4.31
CA GLN A 86 -3.36 -1.93 -4.63
C GLN A 86 -2.57 -2.98 -5.44
N ILE A 87 -1.66 -2.52 -6.31
CA ILE A 87 -0.81 -3.36 -7.15
C ILE A 87 0.58 -3.51 -6.54
N LEU A 88 1.23 -2.45 -6.07
CA LEU A 88 2.63 -2.50 -5.66
C LEU A 88 2.87 -3.18 -4.30
N LEU A 89 1.87 -3.21 -3.41
CA LEU A 89 2.03 -3.70 -2.04
C LEU A 89 2.58 -5.13 -1.99
N PRO A 90 2.01 -6.15 -2.69
CA PRO A 90 2.53 -7.52 -2.68
C PRO A 90 4.01 -7.62 -3.08
N CYS A 91 4.44 -6.86 -4.08
CA CYS A 91 5.83 -6.86 -4.54
C CYS A 91 6.78 -6.33 -3.45
N ILE A 92 6.41 -5.21 -2.83
CA ILE A 92 7.25 -4.54 -1.83
C ILE A 92 7.28 -5.34 -0.52
N VAL A 93 6.13 -5.86 -0.04
CA VAL A 93 6.09 -6.61 1.22
C VAL A 93 6.87 -7.92 1.11
N SER A 94 6.95 -8.55 -0.06
CA SER A 94 7.74 -9.76 -0.27
C SER A 94 9.26 -9.57 -0.10
N ILE A 95 9.75 -8.32 -0.10
CA ILE A 95 11.13 -8.01 0.28
C ILE A 95 11.42 -8.49 1.71
N SER A 96 10.46 -8.36 2.64
CA SER A 96 10.62 -8.89 4.01
C SER A 96 10.81 -10.40 4.02
N GLY A 97 10.08 -11.14 3.17
CA GLY A 97 10.26 -12.58 2.99
C GLY A 97 11.64 -12.93 2.47
N ILE A 98 12.16 -12.17 1.50
CA ILE A 98 13.53 -12.36 0.98
C ILE A 98 14.59 -12.06 2.05
N LEU A 99 14.43 -10.99 2.83
CA LEU A 99 15.35 -10.65 3.91
C LEU A 99 15.33 -11.72 5.00
N PHE A 100 14.14 -12.19 5.37
CA PHE A 100 13.97 -13.27 6.32
C PHE A 100 14.56 -14.58 5.79
N TYR A 101 14.36 -14.93 4.51
CA TYR A 101 15.00 -16.09 3.88
C TYR A 101 16.52 -16.03 4.02
N LYS A 102 17.14 -14.90 3.66
CA LYS A 102 18.60 -14.70 3.76
C LYS A 102 19.09 -14.87 5.19
N LYS A 103 18.31 -14.42 6.17
CA LYS A 103 18.63 -14.60 7.59
C LYS A 103 18.45 -16.07 8.01
N PHE A 104 17.32 -16.68 7.68
CA PHE A 104 16.95 -18.02 8.13
C PHE A 104 17.88 -19.11 7.57
N HIS A 105 18.25 -19.02 6.30
CA HIS A 105 19.18 -19.96 5.64
C HIS A 105 20.67 -19.57 5.81
N SER A 106 20.98 -18.78 6.83
CA SER A 106 22.37 -18.45 7.21
C SER A 106 22.77 -19.15 8.50
N ILE A 107 23.95 -18.83 9.05
CA ILE A 107 24.44 -19.33 10.35
C ILE A 107 23.41 -19.09 11.49
N TYR A 108 22.50 -18.13 11.32
CA TYR A 108 21.39 -17.90 12.26
C TYR A 108 20.45 -19.10 12.45
N GLN A 109 20.39 -20.06 11.52
CA GLN A 109 19.65 -21.31 11.72
C GLN A 109 20.16 -22.07 12.95
N TYR A 110 21.48 -22.05 13.19
CA TYR A 110 22.11 -22.70 14.35
C TYR A 110 21.78 -21.99 15.67
N THR A 111 21.49 -20.69 15.63
CA THR A 111 21.05 -19.94 16.82
C THR A 111 19.67 -20.38 17.29
N ILE A 112 18.85 -20.95 16.38
CA ILE A 112 17.50 -21.42 16.72
C ILE A 112 17.55 -22.68 17.58
N TYR A 113 18.49 -23.59 17.31
CA TYR A 113 18.70 -24.81 18.11
C TYR A 113 19.22 -24.50 19.52
N ARG A 114 19.80 -23.32 19.74
CA ARG A 114 20.21 -22.86 21.08
C ARG A 114 19.04 -22.37 21.94
N ASN A 115 17.87 -22.15 21.35
CA ASN A 115 16.68 -21.72 22.07
C ASN A 115 15.76 -22.93 22.34
N ALA A 116 15.37 -23.13 23.60
CA ALA A 116 14.51 -24.25 24.02
C ALA A 116 13.12 -24.29 23.35
N ASN A 117 12.71 -23.25 22.61
CA ASN A 117 11.42 -23.21 21.91
C ASN A 117 11.55 -22.62 20.49
N TYR A 118 11.82 -23.52 19.52
CA TYR A 118 11.96 -23.22 18.10
C TYR A 118 10.78 -22.43 17.53
N LYS A 119 9.54 -22.84 17.83
CA LYS A 119 8.31 -22.19 17.36
C LYS A 119 8.23 -20.74 17.82
N LYS A 120 8.46 -20.50 19.12
CA LYS A 120 8.37 -19.17 19.71
C LYS A 120 9.41 -18.23 19.10
N TYR A 121 10.64 -18.72 18.90
CA TYR A 121 11.70 -17.93 18.28
C TYR A 121 11.37 -17.56 16.82
N LEU A 122 10.93 -18.53 16.02
CA LEU A 122 10.51 -18.28 14.63
C LEU A 122 9.41 -17.22 14.57
N LEU A 123 8.38 -17.36 15.40
CA LEU A 123 7.26 -16.42 15.44
C LEU A 123 7.74 -15.00 15.79
N GLN A 124 8.61 -14.86 16.79
CA GLN A 124 9.17 -13.56 17.20
C GLN A 124 9.96 -12.90 16.07
N GLU A 125 10.78 -13.65 15.34
CA GLU A 125 11.58 -13.12 14.26
C GLU A 125 10.74 -12.72 13.04
N ILE A 126 9.75 -13.53 12.68
CA ILE A 126 8.78 -13.19 11.62
C ILE A 126 7.99 -11.94 12.01
N MET A 127 7.42 -11.92 13.23
CA MET A 127 6.69 -10.74 13.72
C MET A 127 7.54 -9.48 13.70
N LYS A 128 8.82 -9.58 14.08
CA LYS A 128 9.74 -8.44 14.07
C LYS A 128 9.98 -7.89 12.66
N GLU A 129 10.22 -8.76 11.67
CA GLU A 129 10.41 -8.31 10.29
C GLU A 129 9.09 -7.75 9.70
N SER A 130 7.94 -8.36 10.00
CA SER A 130 6.64 -7.87 9.57
C SER A 130 6.23 -6.55 10.20
N LEU A 131 6.52 -6.34 11.49
CA LEU A 131 6.29 -5.06 12.15
C LEU A 131 7.15 -3.95 11.56
N LYS A 132 8.42 -4.22 11.21
CA LYS A 132 9.28 -3.23 10.53
C LYS A 132 8.72 -2.85 9.16
N MET A 133 8.26 -3.84 8.39
CA MET A 133 7.65 -3.61 7.08
C MET A 133 6.38 -2.76 7.20
N ALA A 134 5.46 -3.16 8.08
CA ALA A 134 4.21 -2.43 8.31
C ALA A 134 4.44 -1.02 8.83
N SER A 135 5.39 -0.84 9.76
CA SER A 135 5.74 0.48 10.29
C SER A 135 6.34 1.37 9.20
N ALA A 136 7.15 0.83 8.29
CA ALA A 136 7.71 1.60 7.17
C ALA A 136 6.59 2.15 6.26
N PHE A 137 5.63 1.29 5.86
CA PHE A 137 4.48 1.72 5.06
C PHE A 137 3.61 2.75 5.80
N PHE A 138 3.27 2.47 7.06
CA PHE A 138 2.38 3.33 7.83
C PHE A 138 3.01 4.68 8.12
N MET A 139 4.31 4.74 8.42
CA MET A 139 5.02 6.01 8.59
C MET A 139 5.06 6.83 7.30
N SER A 140 5.23 6.19 6.13
CA SER A 140 5.12 6.89 4.84
C SER A 140 3.73 7.47 4.65
N PHE A 141 2.70 6.68 4.94
CA PHE A 141 1.31 7.14 4.89
C PHE A 141 1.06 8.31 5.84
N ILE A 142 1.52 8.26 7.09
CA ILE A 142 1.32 9.35 8.07
C ILE A 142 2.00 10.65 7.61
N ILE A 143 3.23 10.57 7.10
CA ILE A 143 3.92 11.76 6.57
C ILE A 143 3.19 12.31 5.34
N TYR A 144 2.76 11.43 4.43
CA TYR A 144 1.96 11.82 3.27
C TYR A 144 0.62 12.46 3.68
N TYR A 145 -0.07 11.88 4.65
CA TYR A 145 -1.32 12.37 5.21
C TYR A 145 -1.16 13.78 5.82
N ILE A 146 -0.13 14.00 6.64
CA ILE A 146 0.16 15.32 7.23
C ILE A 146 0.51 16.33 6.13
N MET A 147 1.33 15.94 5.16
CA MET A 147 1.69 16.78 4.03
C MET A 147 0.44 17.24 3.24
N LEU A 148 -0.49 16.31 2.96
CA LEU A 148 -1.75 16.63 2.29
C LEU A 148 -2.61 17.58 3.10
N LEU A 149 -2.72 17.39 4.42
CA LEU A 149 -3.47 18.31 5.27
C LEU A 149 -2.94 19.75 5.18
N ILE A 150 -1.62 19.91 5.13
CA ILE A 150 -0.97 21.23 5.00
C ILE A 150 -1.26 21.83 3.62
N ILE A 151 -1.04 21.07 2.54
CA ILE A 151 -1.17 21.58 1.16
C ILE A 151 -2.64 21.91 0.83
N SER A 152 -3.57 21.02 1.19
CA SER A 152 -5.01 21.22 0.95
C SER A 152 -5.67 22.17 1.94
N LYS A 153 -4.98 22.56 3.02
CA LYS A 153 -5.56 23.28 4.17
C LYS A 153 -6.80 22.55 4.74
N GLY A 154 -6.83 21.22 4.63
CA GLY A 154 -7.94 20.38 5.06
C GLY A 154 -9.19 20.44 4.17
N ALA A 155 -9.13 21.07 2.99
CA ALA A 155 -10.28 21.14 2.08
C ALA A 155 -10.76 19.75 1.64
N MET A 156 -12.05 19.49 1.74
CA MET A 156 -12.66 18.20 1.36
C MET A 156 -13.39 18.29 0.03
N SER A 157 -13.51 17.16 -0.65
CA SER A 157 -14.38 17.00 -1.81
C SER A 157 -15.81 16.68 -1.37
N PRO A 158 -16.83 17.24 -2.05
CA PRO A 158 -18.23 16.92 -1.76
C PRO A 158 -18.66 15.57 -2.35
N TYR A 159 -17.85 14.97 -3.23
CA TYR A 159 -18.22 13.76 -4.00
C TYR A 159 -17.51 12.49 -3.53
N MET A 160 -16.64 12.59 -2.52
CA MET A 160 -15.90 11.44 -2.02
C MET A 160 -16.63 10.82 -0.84
N GLU A 161 -16.99 9.55 -0.98
CA GLU A 161 -17.53 8.72 0.09
C GLU A 161 -16.82 7.37 0.11
N ARG A 162 -16.65 6.82 1.31
CA ARG A 162 -15.92 5.59 1.57
C ARG A 162 -16.74 4.71 2.49
N SER A 163 -16.80 3.42 2.20
CA SER A 163 -17.72 2.49 2.87
C SER A 163 -17.10 1.65 3.98
N LEU A 164 -15.76 1.60 4.10
CA LEU A 164 -15.09 0.81 5.12
C LEU A 164 -15.46 1.31 6.53
N PHE A 165 -15.79 0.42 7.45
CA PHE A 165 -16.25 0.70 8.82
C PHE A 165 -17.64 1.37 8.95
N LEU A 166 -18.30 1.81 7.88
CA LEU A 166 -19.59 2.49 8.01
C LEU A 166 -20.72 1.54 8.44
N ASP A 167 -20.59 0.25 8.13
CA ASP A 167 -21.46 -0.82 8.59
C ASP A 167 -21.36 -1.07 10.12
N ILE A 168 -20.23 -0.70 10.74
CA ILE A 168 -19.97 -0.90 12.18
C ILE A 168 -20.16 0.40 12.97
N LEU A 169 -19.60 1.50 12.46
CA LEU A 169 -19.55 2.80 13.15
C LEU A 169 -20.68 3.75 12.70
N GLY A 170 -21.41 3.40 11.64
CA GLY A 170 -22.47 4.21 11.05
C GLY A 170 -21.95 5.33 10.14
N ASN A 171 -22.79 5.77 9.21
CA ASN A 171 -22.45 6.86 8.27
C ASN A 171 -22.11 8.18 8.98
N GLN A 172 -22.71 8.43 10.15
CA GLN A 172 -22.45 9.63 10.95
C GLN A 172 -20.99 9.72 11.42
N PHE A 173 -20.32 8.59 11.65
CA PHE A 173 -18.91 8.59 12.01
C PHE A 173 -18.04 9.19 10.90
N TYR A 174 -18.34 8.86 9.63
CA TYR A 174 -17.64 9.44 8.49
C TYR A 174 -17.79 10.96 8.47
N TYR A 175 -19.02 11.48 8.49
CA TYR A 175 -19.25 12.91 8.35
C TYR A 175 -18.74 13.72 9.54
N ASN A 176 -18.88 13.20 10.77
CA ASN A 176 -18.47 13.91 11.99
C ASN A 176 -16.95 13.84 12.22
N TYR A 177 -16.29 12.76 11.78
CA TYR A 177 -14.88 12.49 12.09
C TYR A 177 -14.06 12.08 10.86
N LYS A 178 -14.24 12.76 9.72
CA LYS A 178 -13.58 12.43 8.43
C LYS A 178 -12.07 12.20 8.53
N TYR A 179 -11.35 13.06 9.25
CA TYR A 179 -9.89 12.93 9.41
C TYR A 179 -9.52 11.66 10.17
N LEU A 180 -10.22 11.37 11.28
CA LEU A 180 -10.01 10.14 12.05
C LEU A 180 -10.36 8.90 11.21
N TYR A 181 -11.45 8.98 10.44
CA TYR A 181 -11.84 7.93 9.51
C TYR A 181 -10.69 7.57 8.56
N TYR A 182 -10.05 8.57 7.92
CA TYR A 182 -8.95 8.31 7.00
C TYR A 182 -7.68 7.78 7.69
N ILE A 183 -7.46 8.08 8.97
CA ILE A 183 -6.41 7.45 9.76
C ILE A 183 -6.72 5.97 10.01
N LEU A 184 -7.97 5.61 10.32
CA LEU A 184 -8.39 4.22 10.52
C LEU A 184 -8.33 3.40 9.22
N ASP A 185 -8.77 3.98 8.11
CA ASP A 185 -8.63 3.39 6.77
C ASP A 185 -7.14 3.21 6.42
N GLY A 186 -6.32 4.23 6.69
CA GLY A 186 -4.88 4.19 6.52
C GLY A 186 -4.17 3.14 7.38
N LEU A 187 -4.58 2.98 8.64
CA LEU A 187 -4.06 1.94 9.54
C LEU A 187 -4.35 0.54 8.97
N THR A 188 -5.54 0.35 8.42
CA THR A 188 -5.90 -0.91 7.77
C THR A 188 -5.01 -1.18 6.56
N ARG A 189 -4.97 -0.24 5.62
CA ARG A 189 -4.32 -0.39 4.31
C ARG A 189 -2.79 -0.36 4.36
N PHE A 190 -2.21 0.46 5.24
CA PHE A 190 -0.78 0.74 5.29
C PHE A 190 -0.07 0.18 6.52
N PHE A 191 -0.78 -0.37 7.51
CA PHE A 191 -0.18 -1.11 8.61
C PHE A 191 -0.61 -2.58 8.63
N LEU A 192 -1.91 -2.83 8.78
CA LEU A 192 -2.42 -4.19 8.98
C LEU A 192 -2.20 -5.08 7.74
N ILE A 193 -2.55 -4.61 6.54
CA ILE A 193 -2.38 -5.39 5.31
C ILE A 193 -0.89 -5.68 5.00
N PRO A 194 0.02 -4.69 5.02
CA PRO A 194 1.46 -4.96 4.89
C PRO A 194 2.00 -5.92 5.95
N PHE A 195 1.52 -5.83 7.19
CA PHE A 195 1.90 -6.76 8.26
C PHE A 195 1.50 -8.20 7.90
N ILE A 196 0.25 -8.43 7.50
CA ILE A 196 -0.29 -9.75 7.18
C ILE A 196 0.48 -10.39 6.01
N TYR A 197 0.67 -9.65 4.92
CA TYR A 197 1.33 -10.19 3.72
C TYR A 197 2.83 -10.33 3.89
N SER A 198 3.46 -9.48 4.71
CA SER A 198 4.85 -9.70 5.14
C SER A 198 4.97 -10.97 5.98
N PHE A 199 4.07 -11.17 6.95
CA PHE A 199 4.06 -12.35 7.82
C PHE A 199 3.92 -13.63 6.99
N PHE A 200 3.04 -13.60 5.99
CA PHE A 200 2.88 -14.68 5.02
C PHE A 200 4.12 -14.94 4.19
N SER A 201 4.73 -13.90 3.61
CA SER A 201 5.95 -14.03 2.82
C SER A 201 7.13 -14.59 3.64
N CYS A 202 7.31 -14.11 4.87
CA CYS A 202 8.32 -14.64 5.79
C CYS A 202 8.06 -16.10 6.19
N SER A 203 6.79 -16.50 6.34
CA SER A 203 6.45 -17.90 6.65
C SER A 203 6.73 -18.83 5.47
N LEU A 204 6.46 -18.39 4.25
CA LEU A 204 6.81 -19.13 3.03
C LEU A 204 8.33 -19.34 2.88
N ALA A 205 9.14 -18.37 3.32
CA ALA A 205 10.60 -18.46 3.29
C ALA A 205 11.19 -19.61 4.15
N ILE A 206 10.40 -20.18 5.07
CA ILE A 206 10.79 -21.34 5.87
C ILE A 206 10.77 -22.64 5.04
N VAL A 207 9.85 -22.74 4.09
CA VAL A 207 9.55 -23.98 3.35
C VAL A 207 10.02 -23.96 1.90
N LEU A 208 10.09 -22.78 1.29
CA LEU A 208 10.51 -22.67 -0.11
C LEU A 208 12.04 -22.72 -0.23
N PRO A 209 12.58 -23.44 -1.22
CA PRO A 209 14.03 -23.64 -1.38
C PRO A 209 14.79 -22.46 -2.00
N THR A 210 14.14 -21.41 -2.51
CA THR A 210 14.84 -20.26 -3.10
C THR A 210 14.16 -18.92 -2.80
N GLN A 211 14.95 -17.83 -2.77
CA GLN A 211 14.44 -16.45 -2.63
C GLN A 211 13.44 -16.07 -3.73
N LYS A 212 13.68 -16.54 -4.97
CA LYS A 212 12.80 -16.28 -6.11
C LYS A 212 11.42 -16.89 -5.87
N GLN A 213 11.37 -18.13 -5.37
CA GLN A 213 10.09 -18.77 -5.07
C GLN A 213 9.34 -18.08 -3.94
N VAL A 214 10.03 -17.57 -2.91
CA VAL A 214 9.37 -16.75 -1.85
C VAL A 214 8.68 -15.53 -2.44
N LEU A 215 9.39 -14.79 -3.31
CA LEU A 215 8.84 -13.64 -4.02
C LEU A 215 7.62 -14.05 -4.85
N PHE A 216 7.75 -15.05 -5.72
CA PHE A 216 6.68 -15.45 -6.63
C PHE A 216 5.48 -16.06 -5.90
N ALA A 217 5.67 -16.96 -4.93
CA ALA A 217 4.56 -17.63 -4.26
C ALA A 217 3.66 -16.64 -3.49
N SER A 218 4.26 -15.67 -2.79
CA SER A 218 3.50 -14.62 -2.10
C SER A 218 2.74 -13.70 -3.06
N ASN A 219 3.33 -13.36 -4.21
CA ASN A 219 2.69 -12.54 -5.23
C ASN A 219 1.61 -13.30 -6.02
N ILE A 220 1.87 -14.54 -6.41
CA ILE A 220 0.90 -15.42 -7.07
C ILE A 220 -0.33 -15.61 -6.20
N TYR A 221 -0.17 -15.76 -4.88
CA TYR A 221 -1.31 -15.83 -3.98
C TYR A 221 -2.19 -14.57 -4.06
N TYR A 222 -1.60 -13.38 -3.89
CA TYR A 222 -2.37 -12.13 -3.87
C TYR A 222 -2.98 -11.81 -5.24
N TYR A 223 -2.17 -11.83 -6.30
CA TYR A 223 -2.65 -11.50 -7.64
C TYR A 223 -3.55 -12.59 -8.21
N GLY A 224 -3.24 -13.87 -7.96
CA GLY A 224 -4.08 -14.98 -8.37
C GLY A 224 -5.46 -14.89 -7.76
N LEU A 225 -5.57 -14.65 -6.45
CA LEU A 225 -6.87 -14.43 -5.80
C LEU A 225 -7.55 -13.15 -6.28
N SER A 226 -6.79 -12.08 -6.57
CA SER A 226 -7.38 -10.85 -7.11
C SER A 226 -7.97 -11.09 -8.50
N MET A 227 -7.26 -11.77 -9.39
CA MET A 227 -7.73 -12.16 -10.73
C MET A 227 -8.94 -13.09 -10.66
N MET A 228 -8.90 -14.09 -9.77
CA MET A 228 -10.04 -14.96 -9.52
C MET A 228 -11.24 -14.16 -9.00
N GLY A 229 -11.03 -13.24 -8.07
CA GLY A 229 -12.09 -12.36 -7.55
C GLY A 229 -12.74 -11.51 -8.65
N PHE A 230 -11.94 -10.91 -9.54
CA PHE A 230 -12.47 -10.17 -10.69
C PHE A 230 -13.23 -11.07 -11.67
N ALA A 231 -12.72 -12.26 -11.97
CA ALA A 231 -13.42 -13.21 -12.84
C ALA A 231 -14.74 -13.69 -12.22
N LEU A 232 -14.75 -13.96 -10.92
CA LEU A 232 -15.95 -14.35 -10.18
C LEU A 232 -16.95 -13.19 -10.08
N GLN A 233 -16.51 -11.94 -10.08
CA GLN A 233 -17.41 -10.78 -10.08
C GLN A 233 -18.30 -10.75 -11.33
N TYR A 234 -17.77 -11.18 -12.48
CA TYR A 234 -18.57 -11.34 -13.71
C TYR A 234 -19.62 -12.44 -13.61
N LEU A 235 -19.41 -13.46 -12.77
CA LEU A 235 -20.29 -14.63 -12.66
C LEU A 235 -21.28 -14.54 -11.49
N PHE A 236 -20.86 -13.97 -10.36
CA PHE A 236 -21.58 -13.99 -9.09
C PHE A 236 -21.86 -12.58 -8.53
N GLY A 237 -21.51 -11.52 -9.28
CA GLY A 237 -21.74 -10.14 -8.89
C GLY A 237 -20.94 -9.71 -7.66
N ASP A 238 -21.52 -8.83 -6.85
CA ASP A 238 -20.83 -8.15 -5.75
C ASP A 238 -20.34 -9.08 -4.63
N TYR A 239 -20.85 -10.30 -4.51
CA TYR A 239 -20.33 -11.27 -3.51
C TYR A 239 -18.86 -11.64 -3.76
N ALA A 240 -18.39 -11.55 -5.00
CA ALA A 240 -17.01 -11.88 -5.35
C ALA A 240 -15.98 -10.88 -4.80
N ILE A 241 -16.41 -9.66 -4.40
CA ILE A 241 -15.50 -8.64 -3.86
C ILE A 241 -14.82 -9.12 -2.56
N TYR A 242 -15.50 -9.98 -1.79
CA TYR A 242 -14.99 -10.50 -0.52
C TYR A 242 -13.91 -11.58 -0.69
N ILE A 243 -13.74 -12.13 -1.89
CA ILE A 243 -12.68 -13.09 -2.22
C ILE A 243 -11.45 -12.37 -2.78
N ASN A 244 -11.60 -11.13 -3.23
CA ASN A 244 -10.54 -10.36 -3.86
C ASN A 244 -9.74 -9.57 -2.80
N PRO A 245 -8.50 -9.98 -2.49
CA PRO A 245 -7.69 -9.30 -1.47
C PRO A 245 -7.26 -7.88 -1.85
N SER A 246 -7.38 -7.49 -3.12
CA SER A 246 -7.02 -6.13 -3.57
C SER A 246 -8.11 -5.09 -3.26
N VAL A 247 -9.35 -5.52 -2.99
CA VAL A 247 -10.50 -4.63 -2.75
C VAL A 247 -10.29 -3.74 -1.53
N ILE A 248 -9.69 -4.27 -0.46
CA ILE A 248 -9.40 -3.47 0.74
C ILE A 248 -8.43 -2.32 0.46
N MET A 249 -7.61 -2.43 -0.59
CA MET A 249 -6.65 -1.42 -1.03
C MET A 249 -7.21 -0.50 -2.12
N ALA A 250 -8.36 -0.84 -2.71
CA ALA A 250 -8.89 -0.12 -3.85
C ALA A 250 -9.38 1.29 -3.49
N SER A 251 -9.21 2.21 -4.42
CA SER A 251 -9.63 3.62 -4.30
C SER A 251 -11.11 3.84 -4.65
N GLY A 252 -11.76 2.84 -5.24
CA GLY A 252 -13.16 2.90 -5.66
C GLY A 252 -14.17 2.87 -4.51
N SER A 253 -15.37 3.36 -4.81
CA SER A 253 -16.54 3.32 -3.93
C SER A 253 -17.32 2.04 -4.22
N TYR A 254 -17.25 1.08 -3.29
CA TYR A 254 -18.13 -0.08 -3.32
C TYR A 254 -19.34 0.21 -2.43
N ASN A 255 -20.53 -0.04 -2.95
CA ASN A 255 -21.77 0.15 -2.20
C ASN A 255 -21.94 -0.98 -1.17
N HIS A 256 -22.32 -0.63 0.06
CA HIS A 256 -22.72 -1.57 1.12
C HIS A 256 -21.73 -2.72 1.39
N VAL A 257 -20.45 -2.37 1.58
CA VAL A 257 -19.43 -3.36 1.91
C VAL A 257 -19.51 -3.77 3.37
N ASN A 258 -19.52 -5.08 3.62
CA ASN A 258 -19.33 -5.61 4.97
C ASN A 258 -17.84 -5.62 5.33
N THR A 259 -17.48 -4.83 6.34
CA THR A 259 -16.10 -4.65 6.79
C THR A 259 -15.50 -5.95 7.32
N ILE A 260 -16.27 -6.73 8.10
CA ILE A 260 -15.79 -7.99 8.69
C ILE A 260 -15.46 -9.00 7.59
N LEU A 261 -16.34 -9.16 6.59
CA LEU A 261 -16.11 -10.07 5.47
C LEU A 261 -14.88 -9.69 4.66
N LEU A 262 -14.61 -8.39 4.46
CA LEU A 262 -13.37 -7.94 3.83
C LEU A 262 -12.12 -8.32 4.64
N PHE A 263 -12.19 -8.39 5.97
CA PHE A 263 -11.05 -8.83 6.77
C PHE A 263 -10.83 -10.35 6.74
N VAL A 264 -11.89 -11.15 6.57
CA VAL A 264 -11.81 -12.61 6.61
C VAL A 264 -10.85 -13.16 5.55
N ILE A 265 -10.86 -12.62 4.32
CA ILE A 265 -9.94 -13.08 3.26
C ILE A 265 -8.47 -12.90 3.65
N HIS A 266 -8.16 -11.87 4.45
CA HIS A 266 -6.82 -11.60 4.94
C HIS A 266 -6.41 -12.43 6.16
N LEU A 267 -7.35 -13.17 6.78
CA LEU A 267 -7.02 -14.17 7.80
C LEU A 267 -6.44 -15.44 7.20
N ILE A 268 -6.78 -15.77 5.94
CA ILE A 268 -6.30 -16.99 5.27
C ILE A 268 -4.76 -17.04 5.20
N PRO A 269 -4.04 -15.98 4.77
CA PRO A 269 -2.58 -15.93 4.83
C PRO A 269 -2.02 -16.17 6.23
N ILE A 270 -2.67 -15.63 7.28
CA ILE A 270 -2.24 -15.81 8.67
C ILE A 270 -2.38 -17.28 9.07
N VAL A 271 -3.51 -17.91 8.78
CA VAL A 271 -3.77 -19.32 9.11
C VAL A 271 -2.76 -20.23 8.40
N ILE A 272 -2.51 -20.02 7.11
CA ILE A 272 -1.51 -20.79 6.34
C ILE A 272 -0.12 -20.60 6.96
N SER A 273 0.23 -19.37 7.31
CA SER A 273 1.52 -19.04 7.94
C SER A 273 1.73 -19.78 9.27
N LEU A 274 0.73 -19.74 10.15
CA LEU A 274 0.79 -20.42 11.45
C LEU A 274 0.88 -21.94 11.28
N PHE A 275 0.19 -22.50 10.28
CA PHE A 275 0.28 -23.92 9.94
C PHE A 275 1.70 -24.29 9.47
N ILE A 276 2.30 -23.50 8.59
CA ILE A 276 3.69 -23.70 8.12
C ILE A 276 4.67 -23.69 9.31
N ILE A 277 4.59 -22.68 10.18
CA ILE A 277 5.46 -22.54 11.35
C ILE A 277 5.27 -23.74 12.29
N LYS A 278 4.02 -24.13 12.58
CA LYS A 278 3.71 -25.28 13.44
C LYS A 278 4.26 -26.58 12.86
N ARG A 279 4.07 -26.81 11.56
CA ARG A 279 4.55 -28.02 10.87
C ARG A 279 6.07 -28.08 10.89
N LYS A 280 6.78 -27.01 10.55
CA LYS A 280 8.24 -26.99 10.58
C LYS A 280 8.79 -27.25 11.98
N SER A 281 8.16 -26.68 13.00
CA SER A 281 8.59 -26.84 14.40
C SER A 281 8.49 -28.27 14.92
N ARG A 282 7.68 -29.15 14.30
CA ARG A 282 7.56 -30.56 14.70
C ARG A 282 8.71 -31.44 14.18
N TYR A 283 9.40 -31.02 13.12
CA TYR A 283 10.51 -31.76 12.52
C TYR A 283 11.87 -31.34 13.07
N VAL A 284 11.89 -30.51 14.12
CA VAL A 284 13.09 -30.05 14.79
C VAL A 284 13.07 -30.67 16.19
N GLU A 285 13.79 -31.76 16.36
CA GLU A 285 14.11 -32.30 17.68
C GLU A 285 15.05 -31.30 18.38
N ILE A 286 14.68 -30.88 19.59
CA ILE A 286 15.51 -30.06 20.49
C ILE A 286 16.05 -30.99 21.57
#